data_AF-A0A7Y4JVQ1-F1
#
_entry.id   AF-A0A7Y4JVQ1-F1
#
_cell.length_a   1.000
_cell.length_b   1.000
_cell.length_c   1.000
_cell.angle_alpha   90.00
_cell.angle_beta   90.00
_cell.angle_gamma   90.00
#
_symmetry.space_group_name_H-M   'P 1'
#
loop_
_entity.id
_entity.type
_entity.pdbx_description
1 polymer ?
#
loop_
_entity_poly.entity_id
_entity_poly.type
_entity_poly.pdbx_seq_one_letter_code
_entity_poly.pdbx_strand_id
1 'polypeptide(L)' 'MRGALRDYLKHPLGTTMYSYTAAEYWQWAAKVSPEDLPAAEAMVAEVRAYLPSLDDPGRRNTERMLASLKR' A
#
# COMPACT_ATOMS: atom_id res chain seq x y z
N MET A 1 16.89 4.26 6.30
CA MET A 1 16.53 3.22 5.31
C MET A 1 15.08 3.31 4.81
N ARG A 2 14.10 3.76 5.62
CA ARG A 2 12.68 3.87 5.23
C ARG A 2 12.36 4.79 4.03
N GLY A 3 13.02 5.95 3.91
CA GLY A 3 12.72 6.94 2.85
C GLY A 3 13.12 6.46 1.45
N ALA A 4 14.38 6.07 1.27
CA ALA A 4 14.90 5.65 -0.04
C ALA A 4 14.19 4.43 -0.62
N LEU A 5 13.78 3.47 0.22
CA LEU A 5 13.00 2.30 -0.23
C LEU A 5 11.58 2.72 -0.68
N ARG A 6 10.96 3.66 0.04
CA ARG A 6 9.64 4.21 -0.33
C ARG A 6 9.69 4.94 -1.67
N ASP A 7 10.74 5.74 -1.90
CA ASP A 7 10.91 6.47 -3.15
C ASP A 7 11.24 5.54 -4.32
N TYR A 8 12.04 4.51 -4.08
CA TYR A 8 12.33 3.47 -5.07
C TYR A 8 11.07 2.70 -5.50
N LEU A 9 10.21 2.32 -4.55
CA LEU A 9 8.95 1.62 -4.84
C LEU A 9 7.92 2.47 -5.58
N LYS A 10 8.11 3.80 -5.65
CA LYS A 10 7.26 4.70 -6.42
C LYS A 10 7.62 4.75 -7.91
N HIS A 11 8.76 4.17 -8.35
CA HIS A 11 9.19 4.22 -9.75
C HIS A 11 9.49 2.84 -10.38
N PRO A 12 8.92 2.51 -11.56
CA PRO A 12 8.04 3.35 -12.38
C PRO A 12 6.66 3.55 -11.73
N LEU A 13 6.15 4.80 -11.89
CA LEU A 13 4.86 5.28 -11.42
C LEU A 13 3.74 4.36 -11.91
N GLY A 14 3.05 3.71 -10.97
CA GLY A 14 1.85 2.90 -11.26
C GLY A 14 1.98 1.40 -11.02
N THR A 15 3.08 0.92 -10.43
CA THR A 15 3.21 -0.51 -10.18
C THR A 15 2.56 -0.89 -8.85
N THR A 16 1.55 -1.75 -8.96
CA THR A 16 1.25 -2.93 -8.12
C THR A 16 2.17 -3.17 -6.91
N MET A 17 3.50 -3.03 -7.04
CA MET A 17 4.50 -3.14 -5.98
C MET A 17 4.32 -2.17 -4.80
N TYR A 18 3.95 -0.90 -5.02
CA TYR A 18 3.69 0.03 -3.91
C TYR A 18 2.44 -0.39 -3.14
N SER A 19 1.37 -0.73 -3.86
CA SER A 19 0.12 -1.24 -3.30
C SER A 19 0.35 -2.50 -2.47
N TYR A 20 1.12 -3.47 -3.00
CA TYR A 20 1.52 -4.67 -2.26
C TYR A 20 2.35 -4.34 -1.03
N THR A 21 3.35 -3.46 -1.16
CA THR A 21 4.20 -3.09 -0.02
C THR A 21 3.38 -2.42 1.08
N ALA A 22 2.44 -1.53 0.73
CA ALA A 22 1.55 -0.90 1.70
C ALA A 22 0.67 -1.94 2.42
N ALA A 23 0.14 -2.91 1.68
CA ALA A 23 -0.67 -4.00 2.24
C ALA A 23 0.14 -4.89 3.19
N GLU A 24 1.30 -5.37 2.77
CA GLU A 24 2.19 -6.21 3.58
C GLU A 24 2.68 -5.46 4.83
N TYR A 25 3.07 -4.21 4.67
CA TYR A 25 3.53 -3.39 5.79
C TYR A 25 2.42 -3.14 6.82
N TRP A 26 1.18 -2.92 6.35
CA TRP A 26 0.02 -2.80 7.22
C TRP A 26 -0.28 -4.10 7.97
N GLN A 27 -0.28 -5.25 7.28
CA GLN A 27 -0.53 -6.56 7.91
C GLN A 27 0.53 -6.90 8.97
N TRP A 28 1.80 -6.58 8.71
CA TRP A 28 2.86 -6.75 9.68
C TRP A 28 2.69 -5.80 10.87
N ALA A 29 2.51 -4.50 10.63
CA ALA A 29 2.40 -3.50 11.69
C ALA A 29 1.20 -3.77 12.60
N ALA A 30 0.04 -4.13 12.02
CA ALA A 30 -1.16 -4.49 12.77
C ALA A 30 -0.96 -5.70 13.71
N LYS A 31 -0.03 -6.62 13.39
CA LYS A 31 0.25 -7.81 14.19
C LYS A 31 1.31 -7.59 15.26
N VAL A 32 2.38 -6.85 14.95
CA VAL A 32 3.59 -6.86 15.78
C VAL A 32 4.27 -5.51 16.01
N SER A 33 3.80 -4.41 15.41
CA SER A 33 4.39 -3.08 15.60
C SER A 33 3.34 -1.97 15.58
N PRO A 34 2.65 -1.75 16.71
CA PRO A 34 1.66 -0.68 16.85
C PRO A 34 2.21 0.72 16.57
N GLU A 35 3.49 0.97 16.85
CA GLU A 35 4.17 2.24 16.57
C GLU A 35 4.31 2.55 15.08
N ASP A 36 4.35 1.51 14.24
CA ASP A 36 4.46 1.63 12.79
C ASP A 36 3.11 1.62 12.07
N LEU A 37 2.03 1.27 12.77
CA LEU A 37 0.68 1.20 12.21
C LEU A 37 0.22 2.53 11.58
N PRO A 38 0.44 3.72 12.18
CA PRO A 38 0.05 4.99 11.55
C PRO A 38 0.77 5.23 10.21
N ALA A 39 2.04 4.83 10.12
CA ALA A 39 2.80 4.98 8.88
C ALA A 39 2.30 4.00 7.80
N ALA A 40 1.90 2.79 8.18
CA ALA A 40 1.33 1.82 7.26
C ALA A 40 -0.06 2.23 6.77
N GLU A 41 -0.91 2.77 7.66
CA GLU A 41 -2.21 3.34 7.31
C GLU A 41 -2.09 4.51 6.32
N ALA A 42 -1.07 5.36 6.48
CA ALA A 42 -0.78 6.44 5.54
C ALA A 42 -0.43 5.91 4.14
N MET A 43 0.38 4.85 4.04
CA MET A 43 0.69 4.23 2.76
C MET A 43 -0.56 3.62 2.10
N VAL A 44 -1.43 2.98 2.88
CA VAL A 44 -2.72 2.47 2.38
C VAL A 44 -3.64 3.61 1.90
N ALA A 45 -3.63 4.75 2.58
CA ALA A 45 -4.38 5.94 2.16
C ALA A 45 -3.86 6.50 0.83
N GLU A 46 -2.54 6.55 0.63
CA GLU A 46 -1.93 6.93 -0.65
C GLU A 46 -2.36 5.99 -1.79
N VAL A 47 -2.41 4.68 -1.54
CA VAL A 47 -2.89 3.70 -2.52
C VAL A 47 -4.35 3.95 -2.89
N ARG A 48 -5.22 4.25 -1.90
CA ARG A 48 -6.63 4.59 -2.14
C ARG A 48 -6.78 5.84 -2.99
N ALA A 49 -5.94 6.86 -2.75
CA ALA A 49 -5.95 8.08 -3.54
C ALA A 49 -5.52 7.85 -5.00
N TYR A 50 -4.67 6.85 -5.24
CA TYR A 50 -4.17 6.51 -6.58
C TYR A 50 -5.11 5.60 -7.38
N LEU A 51 -6.05 4.88 -6.74
CA LEU A 51 -7.00 3.96 -7.40
C LEU A 51 -7.66 4.52 -8.68
N PRO A 52 -8.13 5.79 -8.73
CA PRO A 52 -8.79 6.32 -9.93
C PRO A 52 -7.88 6.43 -11.15
N SER A 53 -6.56 6.47 -10.96
CA SER A 53 -5.57 6.55 -12.04
C SER A 53 -5.13 5.19 -12.58
N LEU A 54 -5.57 4.09 -11.96
CA LEU A 54 -5.30 2.73 -12.44
C LEU A 54 -6.25 2.36 -13.57
N ASP A 55 -5.76 1.50 -14.47
CA ASP A 55 -6.57 0.78 -15.43
C ASP A 55 -7.60 -0.12 -14.71
N ASP A 56 -8.65 -0.53 -15.42
CA ASP A 56 -9.73 -1.31 -14.80
C ASP A 56 -9.24 -2.63 -14.15
N PRO A 57 -8.32 -3.41 -14.77
CA PRO A 57 -7.73 -4.59 -14.11
C PRO A 57 -6.93 -4.23 -12.86
N GLY A 58 -6.05 -3.22 -12.92
CA GLY A 58 -5.23 -2.78 -11.80
C GLY A 58 -6.06 -2.24 -10.64
N ARG A 59 -7.12 -1.49 -10.94
CA ARG A 59 -8.07 -0.98 -9.95
C ARG A 59 -8.77 -2.11 -9.21
N ARG A 60 -9.40 -3.04 -9.94
CA ARG A 60 -10.11 -4.20 -9.34
C ARG A 60 -9.18 -5.09 -8.53
N ASN A 61 -7.93 -5.28 -8.96
CA ASN A 61 -6.95 -6.06 -8.21
C ASN A 61 -6.57 -5.34 -6.90
N THR A 62 -6.33 -4.04 -6.98
CA THR A 62 -5.98 -3.23 -5.81
C THR A 62 -7.14 -3.13 -4.83
N GLU A 63 -8.38 -2.96 -5.29
CA GLU A 63 -9.58 -2.97 -4.46
C GLU A 63 -9.75 -4.30 -3.71
N ARG A 64 -9.60 -5.45 -4.39
CA ARG A 64 -9.66 -6.77 -3.76
C ARG A 64 -8.58 -6.95 -2.68
N MET A 65 -7.36 -6.49 -2.96
CA MET A 65 -6.27 -6.52 -1.99
C MET A 65 -6.57 -5.62 -0.78
N LEU A 66 -7.06 -4.40 -0.99
CA LEU A 66 -7.41 -3.51 0.11
C LEU A 66 -8.57 -4.05 0.95
N ALA A 67 -9.54 -4.73 0.34
CA ALA A 67 -10.64 -5.38 1.04
C ALA A 67 -10.19 -6.60 1.89
N SER A 68 -9.02 -7.18 1.62
CA SER A 68 -8.47 -8.29 2.41
C SER A 68 -7.76 -7.82 3.69
N LEU A 69 -7.46 -6.53 3.80
CA LEU A 69 -6.92 -5.90 5.01
C LEU A 69 -8.03 -5.79 6.07
N LYS A 70 -8.37 -6.92 6.69
CA LYS A 70 -9.29 -6.98 7.82
C LYS A 70 -8.52 -6.73 9.12
N ARG A 71 -9.14 -5.93 9.98
CA ARG A 71 -8.69 -5.62 11.34
C ARG A 71 -8.97 -6.78 12.27
#